data_AF-A0A3S4G1Z7-F1
#
_entry.id   AF-A0A3S4G1Z7-F1
#
_cell.length_a   1.000
_cell.length_b   1.000
_cell.length_c   1.000
_cell.angle_alpha   90.00
_cell.angle_beta   90.00
_cell.angle_gamma   90.00
#
_symmetry.space_group_name_H-M   'P 1'
#
loop_
_entity.id
_entity.type
_entity.pdbx_description
1 polymer ?
#
loop_
_entity_poly.entity_id
_entity_poly.type
_entity_poly.pdbx_seq_one_letter_code
_entity_poly.pdbx_strand_id
1 'polypeptide(L)'
;MSFTLRERQTLAIIGENGSGKSTLAKMLSGMVEPSAGELLIDDHPLSYGDYRYRSQRIRMIFQDPSTSLNPRQRIGQILDARCG
;
A
#
# COMPACT_ATOMS: atom_id res chain seq x y z
N MET A 1 10.71 1.72 -14.26
CA MET A 1 11.07 0.63 -13.31
C MET A 1 9.99 -0.42 -13.41
N SER A 2 10.37 -1.69 -13.53
CA SER A 2 9.46 -2.83 -13.55
C SER A 2 9.98 -3.90 -12.60
N PHE A 3 9.08 -4.56 -11.87
CA PHE A 3 9.40 -5.67 -10.99
C PHE A 3 8.14 -6.52 -10.80
N THR A 4 8.33 -7.78 -10.42
CA THR A 4 7.24 -8.69 -10.05
C THR A 4 7.55 -9.25 -8.67
N LEU A 5 6.60 -9.12 -7.75
CA LEU A 5 6.66 -9.74 -6.43
C LEU A 5 5.74 -10.95 -6.45
N ARG A 6 6.29 -12.15 -6.27
CA ARG A 6 5.49 -13.38 -6.18
C ARG A 6 5.05 -13.61 -4.74
N GLU A 7 4.07 -14.49 -4.57
CA GLU A 7 3.66 -14.95 -3.25
C GLU A 7 4.86 -15.45 -2.43
N ARG A 8 4.81 -15.19 -1.12
CA ARG A 8 5.85 -15.58 -0.15
C ARG A 8 7.24 -14.97 -0.40
N GLN A 9 7.33 -13.92 -1.22
CA GLN A 9 8.56 -13.16 -1.38
C GLN A 9 8.53 -11.87 -0.57
N THR A 10 9.72 -11.41 -0.21
CA THR A 10 9.93 -10.10 0.40
C THR A 10 10.77 -9.26 -0.56
N LEU A 11 10.27 -8.08 -0.94
CA LEU A 11 10.99 -7.12 -1.76
C LEU A 11 11.36 -5.90 -0.91
N ALA A 12 12.64 -5.54 -0.92
CA ALA A 12 13.14 -4.29 -0.35
C ALA A 12 13.50 -3.32 -1.47
N ILE A 13 13.04 -2.08 -1.37
CA ILE A 13 13.34 -1.01 -2.32
C ILE A 13 14.27 -0.01 -1.64
N ILE A 14 15.51 0.04 -2.10
CA ILE A 14 16.58 0.86 -1.52
C ILE A 14 17.02 1.90 -2.55
N GLY A 15 17.37 3.10 -2.09
CA GLY A 15 17.86 4.18 -2.95
C GLY A 15 18.03 5.47 -2.16
N GLU A 16 18.63 6.48 -2.78
CA GLU A 16 18.88 7.79 -2.18
C GLU A 16 17.59 8.54 -1.79
N ASN A 17 17.69 9.51 -0.89
CA ASN A 17 16.55 10.36 -0.58
C ASN A 17 16.04 11.07 -1.86
N GLY A 18 14.73 11.13 -2.06
CA GLY A 18 14.14 11.70 -3.29
C GLY A 18 14.07 10.74 -4.49
N SER A 19 14.58 9.52 -4.42
CA SER A 19 14.55 8.55 -5.53
C SER A 19 13.15 8.00 -5.90
N GLY A 20 12.07 8.54 -5.31
CA GLY A 20 10.69 8.14 -5.63
C GLY A 20 10.14 6.92 -4.87
N LYS A 21 10.86 6.35 -3.88
CA LYS A 21 10.40 5.18 -3.09
C LYS A 21 9.04 5.40 -2.42
N SER A 22 8.89 6.53 -1.73
CA SER A 22 7.64 6.88 -1.05
C SER A 22 6.52 7.17 -2.05
N THR A 23 6.85 7.70 -3.22
CA THR A 23 5.89 7.90 -4.32
C THR A 23 5.38 6.57 -4.85
N LEU A 24 6.27 5.60 -5.08
CA LEU A 24 5.89 4.25 -5.49
C LEU A 24 4.98 3.57 -4.46
N ALA A 25 5.33 3.68 -3.16
CA ALA A 25 4.49 3.13 -2.10
C ALA A 25 3.08 3.77 -2.08
N LYS A 26 2.99 5.09 -2.33
CA LYS A 26 1.72 5.80 -2.46
C LYS A 26 0.92 5.39 -3.70
N MET A 27 1.57 5.08 -4.81
CA MET A 27 0.92 4.56 -6.02
C MET A 27 0.36 3.15 -5.80
N LEU A 28 1.10 2.28 -5.09
CA LEU A 28 0.64 0.94 -4.72
C LEU A 28 -0.59 1.00 -3.80
N SER A 29 -0.62 1.91 -2.84
CA SER A 29 -1.78 2.09 -1.97
C SER A 29 -2.94 2.85 -2.63
N GLY A 30 -2.78 3.33 -3.87
CA GLY A 30 -3.80 4.08 -4.59
C GLY A 30 -3.97 5.55 -4.15
N MET A 31 -3.03 6.11 -3.37
CA MET A 31 -3.07 7.53 -2.98
C MET A 31 -2.59 8.48 -4.09
N VAL A 32 -1.83 7.97 -5.05
CA VAL A 32 -1.29 8.73 -6.18
C VAL A 32 -1.53 7.93 -7.45
N GLU A 33 -2.05 8.58 -8.49
CA GLU A 33 -2.21 7.97 -9.81
C GLU A 33 -0.86 7.81 -10.51
N PRO A 34 -0.53 6.63 -11.08
CA PRO A 34 0.66 6.45 -11.89
C PRO A 34 0.61 7.34 -13.15
N SER A 35 1.65 8.13 -13.40
CA SER A 35 1.70 8.97 -14.61
C SER A 35 1.90 8.16 -15.90
N ALA A 36 2.47 6.96 -15.79
CA ALA A 36 2.65 6.01 -16.88
C ALA A 36 2.86 4.59 -16.32
N GLY A 37 2.68 3.58 -17.18
CA GLY A 37 2.81 2.16 -16.83
C GLY A 37 1.56 1.59 -16.16
N GLU A 38 1.69 0.38 -15.64
CA GLU A 38 0.59 -0.38 -15.07
C GLU A 38 1.00 -1.06 -13.75
N LEU A 39 0.00 -1.25 -12.88
CA LEU A 39 0.13 -1.97 -11.63
C LEU A 39 -0.89 -3.10 -11.65
N LEU A 40 -0.45 -4.33 -11.40
CA LEU A 40 -1.33 -5.49 -11.37
C LEU A 40 -1.18 -6.24 -10.04
N ILE A 41 -2.28 -6.81 -9.55
CA ILE A 41 -2.28 -7.84 -8.50
C ILE A 41 -3.11 -9.01 -9.03
N ASP A 42 -2.53 -10.21 -9.04
CA ASP A 42 -3.18 -11.42 -9.55
C ASP A 42 -3.71 -11.21 -10.99
N ASP A 43 -2.88 -10.61 -11.86
CA ASP A 43 -3.22 -10.20 -13.23
C ASP A 43 -4.40 -9.21 -13.37
N HIS A 44 -4.87 -8.65 -12.26
CA HIS A 44 -5.91 -7.63 -12.24
C HIS A 44 -5.30 -6.22 -12.26
N PRO A 45 -5.57 -5.40 -13.28
CA PRO A 45 -5.09 -4.02 -13.33
C PRO A 45 -5.68 -3.18 -12.20
N LEU A 46 -4.82 -2.55 -11.42
CA LEU A 46 -5.24 -1.66 -10.35
C LEU A 46 -5.53 -0.26 -10.90
N SER A 47 -6.78 -0.01 -11.26
CA SER A 47 -7.22 1.34 -11.66
C SER A 47 -7.17 2.33 -10.49
N TYR A 48 -6.98 3.62 -10.80
CA TYR A 48 -7.18 4.68 -9.83
C TYR A 48 -8.65 4.69 -9.37
N GLY A 49 -8.90 4.82 -8.07
CA GLY A 49 -10.25 4.77 -7.50
C GLY A 49 -10.75 3.38 -7.05
N ASP A 50 -10.08 2.29 -7.41
CA ASP A 50 -10.46 0.94 -6.95
C ASP A 50 -9.93 0.62 -5.54
N TYR A 51 -10.37 1.42 -4.57
CA TYR A 51 -9.94 1.29 -3.18
C TYR A 51 -10.49 0.01 -2.52
N ARG A 52 -11.62 -0.52 -2.98
CA ARG A 52 -12.23 -1.74 -2.43
C ARG A 52 -11.38 -2.97 -2.74
N TYR A 53 -10.98 -3.17 -3.98
CA TYR A 53 -10.11 -4.30 -4.34
C TYR A 53 -8.73 -4.17 -3.71
N ARG A 54 -8.15 -2.96 -3.76
CA ARG A 54 -6.83 -2.66 -3.20
C ARG A 54 -6.75 -2.92 -1.70
N SER A 55 -7.72 -2.44 -0.91
CA SER A 55 -7.69 -2.54 0.56
C SER A 55 -7.79 -3.98 1.09
N GLN A 56 -8.34 -4.90 0.30
CA GLN A 56 -8.40 -6.33 0.64
C GLN A 56 -7.04 -7.04 0.47
N ARG A 57 -6.14 -6.50 -0.35
CA ARG A 57 -4.88 -7.15 -0.76
C ARG A 57 -3.63 -6.43 -0.29
N ILE A 58 -3.68 -5.10 -0.22
CA ILE A 58 -2.57 -4.25 0.19
C ILE A 58 -2.92 -3.60 1.52
N ARG A 59 -2.08 -3.84 2.54
CA ARG A 59 -2.07 -3.06 3.77
C ARG A 59 -0.80 -2.25 3.86
N MET A 60 -0.96 -0.93 3.86
CA MET A 60 0.14 0.02 3.99
C MET A 60 0.36 0.36 5.47
N ILE A 61 1.60 0.26 5.92
CA ILE A 61 2.04 0.81 7.20
C ILE A 61 2.93 2.01 6.89
N PHE A 62 2.52 3.20 7.33
CA PHE A 62 3.26 4.42 7.07
C PHE A 62 4.52 4.52 7.94
N GLN A 63 5.57 5.13 7.39
CA GLN A 63 6.86 5.32 8.09
C GLN A 63 6.72 6.10 9.40
N ASP A 64 5.66 6.90 9.54
CA ASP A 64 5.32 7.59 10.77
C ASP A 64 3.94 7.13 11.28
N PRO A 65 3.89 6.22 12.26
CA PRO A 65 2.63 5.77 12.85
C PRO A 65 1.93 6.89 13.63
N SER A 66 2.62 7.95 14.04
CA SER A 66 2.06 9.01 14.88
C SER A 66 1.17 10.01 14.13
N THR A 67 1.33 10.14 12.80
CA THR A 67 0.56 11.08 11.96
C THR A 67 -0.64 10.45 11.26
N SER A 68 -0.78 9.11 11.29
CA SER A 68 -1.85 8.36 10.63
C SER A 68 -2.91 7.80 11.60
N LEU A 69 -2.65 7.87 12.91
CA LEU A 69 -3.63 7.55 13.95
C LEU A 69 -4.58 8.74 14.12
N ASN A 70 -5.84 8.57 13.72
CA ASN A 70 -6.89 9.47 14.16
C ASN A 70 -7.07 9.26 15.68
N PRO A 71 -6.73 10.22 16.57
CA PRO A 71 -6.70 10.00 18.03
C PRO A 71 -8.06 9.69 18.65
N ARG A 72 -9.12 9.66 17.84
CA ARG A 72 -10.48 9.28 18.22
C ARG A 72 -10.78 7.79 18.09
N GLN A 73 -9.92 6.98 17.47
CA GLN A 73 -10.09 5.53 17.44
C GLN A 73 -9.21 4.87 18.50
N ARG A 74 -9.85 4.36 19.57
CA ARG A 74 -9.16 3.61 20.63
C ARG A 74 -8.52 2.36 20.03
N ILE A 75 -7.26 2.11 20.42
CA ILE A 75 -6.43 0.96 20.03
C ILE A 75 -7.17 -0.40 20.14
N GLY A 76 -8.17 -0.51 21.03
CA GLY A 76 -9.00 -1.71 21.16
C GLY A 76 -9.76 -2.14 19.90
N GLN A 77 -10.15 -1.22 19.00
CA GLN A 77 -10.88 -1.60 17.78
C GLN A 77 -10.00 -2.15 16.66
N ILE A 78 -8.68 -1.93 16.71
CA ILE A 78 -7.74 -2.45 15.70
C ILE A 78 -7.42 -3.93 15.95
N LEU A 79 -7.59 -4.41 17.20
CA LEU A 79 -7.26 -5.78 17.61
C LEU A 79 -8.48 -6.74 17.70
N ASP A 80 -9.71 -6.24 17.55
CA ASP A 80 -10.94 -7.03 17.71
C ASP A 80 -11.62 -7.45 16.39
N ALA A 81 -10.89 -7.47 15.27
CA ALA A 81 -11.32 -8.24 14.10
C ALA A 81 -10.97 -9.73 14.28
N ARG A 82 -11.49 -10.34 15.35
CA ARG A 82 -11.53 -11.80 15.54
C ARG A 82 -12.83 -12.34 14.93
N CYS A 83 -12.66 -13.33 14.06
CA CYS A 83 -13.60 -14.37 13.62
C CYS A 83 -15.08 -14.21 13.98
N GLY A 84 -15.89 -14.13 12.92
CA GLY A 84 -17.30 -14.52 12.86
C GLY A 84 -17.63 -14.79 11.41
#